data_AF-A0A139KHF6-F1
#
_entry.id   AF-A0A139KHF6-F1
#
_cell.length_a   1.000
_cell.length_b   1.000
_cell.length_c   1.000
_cell.angle_alpha   90.00
_cell.angle_beta   90.00
_cell.angle_gamma   90.00
#
_symmetry.space_group_name_H-M   'P 1'
#
loop_
_entity.id
_entity.type
_entity.pdbx_description
1 polymer ?
#
loop_
_entity_poly.entity_id
_entity_poly.type
_entity_poly.pdbx_seq_one_letter_code
_entity_poly.pdbx_strand_id
1 'polypeptide(L)'
;MQQKKTTQEEYQKCVNAVVDYINLHLGEEIDLKSLARISHFSPFYFHRIMKAFLGEPVGTFIVRTRTEAAARLLRYSDMPIADIAYRIGYSSPSSLSKVFKQFYGISPLEYRNNKNFVIMKPAIIRPELELKHEIKEVPARNVIYIRLFGDYKLNDYCSAWMRLCQFIQEEKLPMGEVMPYCIYHDDPKVTPAEKLRTDVCIVLPSSTTAKGDIGFKQLAAGRYAIFLYKGPYEHLQAVYDTIYGKYIPEMECSLRDESSAERYLNNPADTAPEELLTEIYIPVE
;
A
#
# COMPACT_ATOMS: atom_id res chain seq x y z
N MET A 1 0.70 22.37 25.44
CA MET A 1 2.05 21.78 25.61
C MET A 1 2.57 21.39 24.22
N GLN A 2 3.51 22.16 23.69
CA GLN A 2 4.18 21.84 22.42
C GLN A 2 5.10 20.63 22.67
N GLN A 3 4.75 19.45 22.16
CA GLN A 3 5.74 18.38 22.03
C GLN A 3 6.83 18.88 21.07
N LYS A 4 8.11 18.77 21.46
CA LYS A 4 9.25 19.14 20.60
C LYS A 4 9.16 18.31 19.31
N LYS A 5 9.19 18.97 18.14
CA LYS A 5 9.07 18.34 16.81
C LYS A 5 9.93 17.08 16.64
N THR A 6 11.14 17.09 17.21
CA THR A 6 12.06 15.94 17.23
C THR A 6 11.49 14.66 17.84
N THR A 7 10.66 14.74 18.88
CA THR A 7 10.07 13.55 19.52
C THR A 7 8.93 12.95 18.70
N GLN A 8 8.18 13.77 17.96
CA GLN A 8 7.08 13.28 17.11
C GLN A 8 7.62 12.56 15.87
N GLU A 9 8.66 13.11 15.25
CA GLU A 9 9.37 12.52 14.12
C GLU A 9 9.99 11.15 14.47
N GLU A 10 10.68 11.05 15.62
CA GLU A 10 11.22 9.78 16.12
C GLU A 10 10.13 8.73 16.32
N TYR A 11 8.97 9.13 16.85
CA TYR A 11 7.83 8.22 17.02
C TYR A 11 7.24 7.79 15.68
N GLN A 12 7.11 8.70 14.72
CA GLN A 12 6.64 8.37 13.37
C GLN A 12 7.56 7.35 12.70
N LYS A 13 8.87 7.51 12.82
CA LYS A 13 9.86 6.54 12.31
C LYS A 13 9.67 5.15 12.92
N CYS A 14 9.50 5.07 14.25
CA CYS A 14 9.27 3.80 14.94
C CYS A 14 7.93 3.15 14.53
N VAL A 15 6.88 3.94 14.39
CA VAL A 15 5.56 3.47 13.93
C VAL A 15 5.66 2.95 12.49
N ASN A 16 6.34 3.67 11.60
CA ASN A 16 6.52 3.26 10.21
C ASN A 16 7.26 1.91 10.12
N ALA A 17 8.33 1.72 10.90
CA ALA A 17 9.05 0.46 10.94
C ALA A 17 8.15 -0.72 11.35
N VAL A 18 7.29 -0.53 12.35
CA VAL A 18 6.33 -1.56 12.80
C VAL A 18 5.28 -1.84 11.72
N VAL A 19 4.75 -0.80 11.08
CA VAL A 19 3.74 -0.95 10.02
C VAL A 19 4.32 -1.66 8.80
N ASP A 20 5.55 -1.32 8.41
CA ASP A 20 6.26 -1.96 7.31
C ASP A 20 6.50 -3.44 7.62
N TYR A 21 6.91 -3.76 8.85
CA TYR A 21 7.05 -5.14 9.30
C TYR A 21 5.72 -5.89 9.22
N ILE A 22 4.62 -5.33 9.73
CA ILE A 22 3.31 -5.98 9.68
C ILE A 22 2.89 -6.26 8.24
N ASN A 23 3.02 -5.28 7.34
CA ASN A 23 2.64 -5.43 5.93
C ASN A 23 3.42 -6.55 5.24
N LEU A 24 4.73 -6.67 5.52
CA LEU A 24 5.60 -7.69 4.91
C LEU A 24 5.37 -9.10 5.47
N HIS A 25 4.86 -9.22 6.70
CA HIS A 25 4.72 -10.49 7.42
C HIS A 25 3.25 -10.80 7.77
N LEU A 26 2.30 -10.32 6.95
CA LEU A 26 0.86 -10.51 7.21
C LEU A 26 0.48 -11.98 7.34
N GLY A 27 1.11 -12.85 6.53
CA GLY A 27 0.91 -14.30 6.51
C GLY A 27 1.50 -15.05 7.71
N GLU A 28 2.32 -14.40 8.53
CA GLU A 28 3.07 -15.05 9.60
C GLU A 28 2.43 -14.85 10.98
N GLU A 29 2.94 -15.54 11.99
CA GLU A 29 2.53 -15.30 13.37
C GLU A 29 3.17 -14.00 13.90
N ILE A 30 2.35 -12.97 14.11
CA ILE A 30 2.82 -11.65 14.56
C ILE A 30 2.67 -11.54 16.08
N ASP A 31 3.79 -11.60 16.80
CA ASP A 31 3.85 -11.36 18.24
C ASP A 31 3.99 -9.86 18.58
N LEU A 32 3.06 -9.35 19.38
CA LEU A 32 3.03 -7.95 19.82
C LEU A 32 4.28 -7.57 20.65
N LYS A 33 4.88 -8.50 21.39
CA LYS A 33 6.12 -8.22 22.13
C LYS A 33 7.29 -8.02 21.16
N SER A 34 7.32 -8.79 20.08
CA SER A 34 8.31 -8.65 19.01
C SER A 34 8.15 -7.30 18.29
N LEU A 35 6.93 -6.86 18.00
CA LEU A 35 6.68 -5.52 17.44
C LEU A 35 7.14 -4.38 18.36
N ALA A 36 6.92 -4.50 19.67
CA ALA A 36 7.40 -3.50 20.64
C ALA A 36 8.94 -3.41 20.68
N ARG A 37 9.65 -4.53 20.46
CA ARG A 37 11.12 -4.53 20.34
C ARG A 37 11.59 -3.82 19.07
N ILE A 38 10.90 -4.03 17.95
CA ILE A 38 11.18 -3.34 16.66
C ILE A 38 11.03 -1.82 16.83
N SER A 39 10.04 -1.37 17.60
CA SER A 39 9.79 0.05 17.84
C SER A 39 10.67 0.66 18.94
N HIS A 40 11.53 -0.13 19.60
CA HIS A 40 12.29 0.27 20.78
C HIS A 40 11.44 0.84 21.94
N PHE A 41 10.15 0.50 22.02
CA PHE A 41 9.26 0.95 23.09
C PHE A 41 9.01 -0.16 24.10
N SER A 42 8.74 0.22 25.36
CA SER A 42 8.17 -0.74 26.31
C SER A 42 6.79 -1.17 25.84
N PRO A 43 6.32 -2.41 26.14
CA PRO A 43 5.04 -2.91 25.65
C PRO A 43 3.84 -1.99 25.97
N PHE A 44 3.81 -1.42 27.18
CA PHE A 44 2.76 -0.48 27.59
C PHE A 44 2.79 0.82 26.79
N TYR A 45 3.99 1.36 26.53
CA TYR A 45 4.14 2.59 25.78
C TYR A 45 3.84 2.38 24.29
N PHE A 46 4.30 1.25 23.75
CA PHE A 46 4.06 0.80 22.38
C PHE A 46 2.57 0.83 22.03
N HIS A 47 1.71 0.17 22.82
CA HIS A 47 0.28 0.15 22.56
C HIS A 47 -0.35 1.55 22.48
N ARG A 48 0.09 2.46 23.36
CA ARG A 48 -0.43 3.84 23.40
C ARG A 48 0.02 4.63 22.17
N ILE A 49 1.30 4.52 21.80
CA ILE A 49 1.86 5.23 20.64
C ILE A 49 1.25 4.71 19.35
N MET A 50 1.24 3.40 19.14
CA MET A 50 0.63 2.81 17.93
C MET A 50 -0.83 3.22 17.79
N LYS A 51 -1.62 3.18 18.87
CA LYS A 51 -3.03 3.62 18.83
C LYS A 51 -3.19 5.10 18.47
N ALA A 52 -2.31 5.96 18.97
CA ALA A 52 -2.36 7.39 18.69
C ALA A 52 -2.06 7.70 17.21
N PHE A 53 -1.08 7.00 16.61
CA PHE A 53 -0.68 7.22 15.22
C PHE A 53 -1.57 6.48 14.20
N LEU A 54 -2.02 5.26 14.51
CA LEU A 54 -2.88 4.47 13.62
C LEU A 54 -4.37 4.82 13.73
N GLY A 55 -4.77 5.55 14.79
CA GLY A 55 -6.17 5.79 15.12
C GLY A 55 -6.90 4.57 15.70
N GLU A 56 -6.25 3.41 15.79
CA GLU A 56 -6.83 2.16 16.28
C GLU A 56 -5.79 1.28 17.01
N PRO A 57 -6.20 0.36 17.91
CA PRO A 57 -5.26 -0.57 18.54
C PRO A 57 -4.50 -1.41 17.49
N VAL A 58 -3.20 -1.62 17.71
CA VAL A 58 -2.33 -2.38 16.77
C VAL A 58 -2.85 -3.78 16.43
N GLY A 59 -3.47 -4.49 17.39
CA GLY A 59 -4.11 -5.78 17.12
C GLY A 59 -5.30 -5.65 16.17
N THR A 60 -6.11 -4.59 16.32
CA THR A 60 -7.21 -4.28 15.40
C THR A 60 -6.69 -3.91 14.02
N PHE A 61 -5.58 -3.17 13.95
CA PHE A 61 -4.90 -2.85 12.70
C PHE A 61 -4.45 -4.12 11.94
N ILE A 62 -3.75 -5.04 12.61
CA ILE A 62 -3.33 -6.32 12.00
C ILE A 62 -4.54 -7.10 11.46
N VAL A 63 -5.59 -7.22 12.27
CA VAL A 63 -6.82 -7.94 11.87
C VAL A 63 -7.47 -7.25 10.67
N ARG A 64 -7.57 -5.91 10.68
CA ARG A 64 -8.14 -5.15 9.57
C ARG A 64 -7.34 -5.35 8.28
N THR A 65 -6.01 -5.20 8.32
CA THR A 65 -5.15 -5.37 7.14
C THR A 65 -5.22 -6.78 6.57
N ARG A 66 -5.27 -7.82 7.41
CA ARG A 66 -5.52 -9.21 6.96
C ARG A 66 -6.87 -9.37 6.27
N THR A 67 -7.91 -8.80 6.87
CA THR A 67 -9.28 -8.91 6.34
C THR A 67 -9.43 -8.15 5.01
N GLU A 68 -8.76 -7.01 4.86
CA GLU A 68 -8.68 -6.24 3.61
C GLU A 68 -7.93 -7.02 2.52
N ALA A 69 -6.80 -7.65 2.85
CA ALA A 69 -6.07 -8.53 1.94
C ALA A 69 -6.94 -9.72 1.49
N ALA A 70 -7.70 -10.33 2.41
CA ALA A 70 -8.66 -11.37 2.08
C ALA A 70 -9.72 -10.89 1.08
N ALA A 71 -10.27 -9.69 1.29
CA ALA A 71 -11.28 -9.11 0.41
C ALA A 71 -10.75 -8.96 -1.02
N ARG A 72 -9.51 -8.47 -1.19
CA ARG A 72 -8.85 -8.39 -2.50
C ARG A 72 -8.71 -9.76 -3.16
N LEU A 73 -8.16 -10.75 -2.44
CA LEU A 73 -7.97 -12.11 -2.97
C LEU A 73 -9.31 -12.78 -3.32
N LEU A 74 -10.36 -12.60 -2.51
CA LEU A 74 -11.70 -13.11 -2.79
C LEU A 74 -12.32 -12.49 -4.04
N ARG A 75 -11.93 -11.26 -4.38
CA ARG A 75 -12.50 -10.49 -5.50
C ARG A 75 -11.81 -10.80 -6.82
N TYR A 76 -10.48 -10.89 -6.80
CA TYR A 76 -9.63 -10.87 -7.99
C TYR A 76 -8.85 -12.17 -8.21
N SER A 77 -9.09 -13.22 -7.41
CA SER A 77 -8.48 -14.53 -7.62
C SER A 77 -9.48 -15.67 -7.37
N ASP A 78 -9.18 -16.83 -7.96
CA ASP A 78 -9.93 -18.07 -7.74
C ASP A 78 -9.37 -18.92 -6.58
N MET A 79 -8.39 -18.39 -5.84
CA MET A 79 -7.73 -19.08 -4.73
C MET A 79 -8.77 -19.64 -3.73
N PRO A 80 -8.70 -20.90 -3.28
CA PRO A 80 -9.64 -21.43 -2.28
C PRO A 80 -9.67 -20.57 -1.01
N ILE A 81 -10.85 -20.38 -0.41
CA ILE A 81 -11.02 -19.55 0.81
C ILE A 81 -10.14 -20.07 1.96
N ALA A 82 -9.92 -21.38 2.02
CA ALA A 82 -9.04 -21.98 2.99
C ALA A 82 -7.58 -21.54 2.80
N ASP A 83 -7.09 -21.57 1.56
CA ASP A 83 -5.74 -21.15 1.22
C ASP A 83 -5.54 -19.65 1.46
N ILE A 84 -6.55 -18.83 1.13
CA ILE A 84 -6.55 -17.39 1.47
C ILE A 84 -6.38 -17.21 2.98
N ALA A 85 -7.13 -17.96 3.80
CA ALA A 85 -7.06 -17.84 5.25
C ALA A 85 -5.67 -18.15 5.79
N TYR A 86 -5.03 -19.22 5.31
CA TYR A 86 -3.68 -19.58 5.73
C TYR A 86 -2.64 -18.58 5.22
N ARG A 87 -2.75 -18.15 3.96
CA ARG A 87 -1.83 -17.20 3.32
C ARG A 87 -1.77 -15.86 4.05
N ILE A 88 -2.89 -15.38 4.60
CA ILE A 88 -2.96 -14.12 5.35
C ILE A 88 -2.81 -14.32 6.88
N GLY A 89 -2.37 -15.49 7.33
CA GLY A 89 -1.98 -15.73 8.72
C GLY A 89 -3.12 -16.08 9.68
N TYR A 90 -4.24 -16.62 9.20
CA TYR A 90 -5.24 -17.27 10.06
C TYR A 90 -4.95 -18.76 10.22
N SER A 91 -5.10 -19.26 11.44
CA SER A 91 -4.94 -20.69 11.77
C SER A 91 -6.08 -21.58 11.29
N SER A 92 -7.21 -21.01 10.87
CA SER A 92 -8.33 -21.76 10.29
C SER A 92 -9.18 -20.91 9.34
N PRO A 93 -9.82 -21.51 8.33
CA PRO A 93 -10.77 -20.81 7.46
C PRO A 93 -11.99 -20.26 8.22
N SER A 94 -12.40 -20.93 9.30
CA SER A 94 -13.46 -20.48 10.20
C SER A 94 -13.10 -19.17 10.92
N SER A 95 -11.83 -18.98 11.31
CA SER A 95 -11.37 -17.75 11.94
C SER A 95 -11.52 -16.56 10.98
N LEU A 96 -11.06 -16.72 9.73
CA LEU A 96 -11.26 -15.72 8.68
C LEU A 96 -12.74 -15.42 8.48
N SER A 97 -13.58 -16.46 8.32
CA SER A 97 -15.01 -16.28 8.04
C SER A 97 -15.74 -15.50 9.14
N LYS A 98 -15.42 -15.77 10.40
CA LYS A 98 -15.98 -15.06 11.56
C LYS A 98 -15.59 -13.58 11.56
N VAL A 99 -14.29 -13.29 11.40
CA VAL A 99 -13.78 -11.92 11.40
C VAL A 99 -14.29 -11.15 10.18
N PHE A 100 -14.25 -11.75 8.99
CA PHE A 100 -14.71 -11.14 7.76
C PHE A 100 -16.19 -10.73 7.85
N LYS A 101 -17.04 -11.62 8.38
CA LYS A 101 -18.46 -11.31 8.62
C LYS A 101 -18.65 -10.22 9.69
N GLN A 102 -17.81 -10.20 10.72
CA GLN A 102 -17.86 -9.15 11.74
C GLN A 102 -17.49 -7.77 11.17
N PHE A 103 -16.48 -7.71 10.30
CA PHE A 103 -16.01 -6.46 9.69
C PHE A 103 -16.95 -5.96 8.58
N TYR A 104 -17.47 -6.86 7.76
CA TYR A 104 -18.15 -6.49 6.51
C TYR A 104 -19.61 -6.91 6.42
N GLY A 105 -20.14 -7.60 7.42
CA GLY A 105 -21.55 -8.03 7.47
C GLY A 105 -21.90 -9.19 6.53
N ILE A 106 -20.95 -9.71 5.74
CA ILE A 106 -21.15 -10.78 4.74
C ILE A 106 -20.08 -11.87 4.92
N SER A 107 -20.37 -13.12 4.56
CA SER A 107 -19.34 -14.17 4.58
C SER A 107 -18.35 -14.07 3.41
N PRO A 108 -17.14 -14.64 3.51
CA PRO A 108 -16.18 -14.67 2.39
C PRO A 108 -16.75 -15.30 1.11
N LEU A 109 -17.51 -16.40 1.25
CA LEU A 109 -18.10 -17.10 0.11
C LEU A 109 -19.20 -16.27 -0.57
N GLU A 110 -20.10 -15.69 0.21
CA GLU A 110 -21.14 -14.79 -0.31
C GLU A 110 -20.50 -13.57 -0.97
N TYR A 111 -19.43 -13.01 -0.40
CA TYR A 111 -18.72 -11.89 -0.98
C TYR A 111 -18.03 -12.23 -2.31
N ARG A 112 -17.42 -13.42 -2.43
CA ARG A 112 -16.85 -13.91 -3.70
C ARG A 112 -17.92 -14.03 -4.79
N ASN A 113 -19.04 -14.65 -4.45
CA ASN A 113 -20.12 -14.94 -5.40
C ASN A 113 -20.94 -13.69 -5.74
N ASN A 114 -21.00 -12.72 -4.83
CA ASN A 114 -21.74 -11.49 -5.01
C ASN A 114 -20.81 -10.34 -5.43
N LYS A 115 -20.52 -10.27 -6.74
CA LYS A 115 -19.76 -9.15 -7.32
C LYS A 115 -20.45 -7.79 -7.11
N ASN A 116 -21.76 -7.79 -6.87
CA ASN A 116 -22.58 -6.60 -6.59
C ASN A 116 -22.64 -6.22 -5.10
N PHE A 117 -22.19 -7.08 -4.18
CA PHE A 117 -22.10 -6.70 -2.76
C PHE A 117 -20.90 -5.78 -2.59
N VAL A 118 -21.21 -4.56 -2.19
CA VAL A 118 -20.29 -3.45 -2.06
C VAL A 118 -19.83 -3.40 -0.61
N ILE A 119 -18.86 -4.24 -0.25
CA ILE A 119 -17.83 -3.78 0.71
C ILE A 119 -17.05 -2.65 0.03
N MET A 120 -16.79 -2.90 -1.26
CA MET A 120 -16.09 -2.10 -2.25
C MET A 120 -17.03 -1.30 -3.13
N LYS A 121 -16.77 0.00 -3.41
CA LYS A 121 -17.39 0.68 -4.58
C LYS A 121 -17.31 -0.26 -5.80
N PRO A 122 -18.40 -0.44 -6.59
CA PRO A 122 -18.42 -1.44 -7.65
C PRO A 122 -17.21 -1.29 -8.58
N ALA A 123 -16.64 -2.43 -8.99
CA ALA A 123 -15.54 -2.43 -9.94
C ALA A 123 -16.05 -1.90 -11.29
N ILE A 124 -15.43 -0.82 -11.77
CA ILE A 124 -15.70 -0.27 -13.09
C ILE A 124 -14.63 -0.84 -14.00
N ILE A 125 -14.86 -2.07 -14.46
CA ILE A 125 -14.02 -2.68 -15.49
C ILE A 125 -14.37 -1.99 -16.81
N ARG A 126 -13.37 -1.40 -17.46
CA ARG A 126 -13.50 -0.77 -18.77
C ARG A 126 -12.95 -1.72 -19.83
N PRO A 127 -13.77 -2.62 -20.42
CA PRO A 127 -13.27 -3.60 -21.38
C PRO A 127 -12.59 -2.97 -22.60
N GLU A 128 -13.01 -1.77 -22.98
CA GLU A 128 -12.46 -0.94 -24.05
C GLU A 128 -11.14 -0.23 -23.70
N LEU A 129 -10.74 -0.22 -22.43
CA LEU A 129 -9.49 0.38 -22.01
C LEU A 129 -8.32 -0.53 -22.42
N GLU A 130 -7.54 -0.04 -23.39
CA GLU A 130 -6.33 -0.70 -23.85
C GLU A 130 -5.10 -0.09 -23.16
N LEU A 131 -4.46 -0.88 -22.31
CA LEU A 131 -3.23 -0.52 -21.60
C LEU A 131 -2.05 -1.20 -22.27
N LYS A 132 -1.05 -0.41 -22.65
CA LYS A 132 0.27 -0.96 -22.98
C LYS A 132 0.83 -1.60 -21.72
N HIS A 133 1.26 -2.85 -21.83
CA HIS A 133 1.73 -3.60 -20.67
C HIS A 133 2.86 -4.55 -21.03
N GLU A 134 3.66 -4.88 -20.03
CA GLU A 134 4.74 -5.84 -20.13
C GLU A 134 5.06 -6.43 -18.76
N ILE A 135 5.65 -7.62 -18.73
CA ILE A 135 6.20 -8.20 -17.51
C ILE A 135 7.71 -8.05 -17.55
N LYS A 136 8.29 -7.45 -16.51
CA LYS A 136 9.73 -7.20 -16.40
C LYS A 136 10.27 -7.59 -15.03
N GLU A 137 11.51 -8.06 -15.02
CA GLU A 137 12.32 -8.14 -13.81
C GLU A 137 12.78 -6.74 -13.42
N VAL A 138 12.37 -6.29 -12.25
CA VAL A 138 12.73 -4.99 -11.68
C VAL A 138 13.75 -5.24 -10.57
N PRO A 139 14.93 -4.57 -10.59
CA PRO A 139 15.92 -4.73 -9.54
C PRO A 139 15.42 -4.13 -8.23
N ALA A 140 16.05 -4.53 -7.12
CA ALA A 140 15.78 -3.92 -5.83
C ALA A 140 16.09 -2.41 -5.88
N ARG A 141 15.20 -1.59 -5.32
CA ARG A 141 15.31 -0.13 -5.37
C ARG A 141 15.31 0.45 -3.97
N ASN A 142 16.26 1.33 -3.69
CA ASN A 142 16.30 2.10 -2.46
C ASN A 142 15.33 3.26 -2.59
N VAL A 143 14.44 3.45 -1.62
CA VAL A 143 13.52 4.59 -1.60
C VAL A 143 13.56 5.30 -0.26
N ILE A 144 13.57 6.63 -0.32
CA ILE A 144 13.11 7.45 0.81
C ILE A 144 11.64 7.75 0.61
N TYR A 145 10.90 7.87 1.72
CA TYR A 145 9.48 8.11 1.64
C TYR A 145 8.93 8.97 2.77
N ILE A 146 7.83 9.67 2.50
CA ILE A 146 6.95 10.24 3.51
C ILE A 146 5.62 9.50 3.41
N ARG A 147 5.16 8.96 4.56
CA ARG A 147 3.87 8.28 4.66
C ARG A 147 2.76 9.27 4.97
N LEU A 148 1.76 9.31 4.11
CA LEU A 148 0.53 10.08 4.28
C LEU A 148 -0.61 9.16 4.72
N PHE A 149 -1.53 9.71 5.50
CA PHE A 149 -2.77 9.05 5.93
C PHE A 149 -3.95 9.91 5.52
N GLY A 150 -4.97 9.30 4.92
CA GLY A 150 -6.18 10.00 4.46
C GLY A 150 -6.54 9.69 3.01
N ASP A 151 -7.65 10.29 2.56
CA ASP A 151 -8.20 10.05 1.23
C ASP A 151 -7.12 10.30 0.16
N TYR A 152 -6.88 9.30 -0.69
CA TYR A 152 -5.91 9.38 -1.77
C TYR A 152 -6.13 10.56 -2.72
N LYS A 153 -7.35 11.13 -2.80
CA LYS A 153 -7.63 12.32 -3.61
C LYS A 153 -7.33 13.64 -2.91
N LEU A 154 -7.26 13.64 -1.57
CA LEU A 154 -7.15 14.85 -0.76
C LEU A 154 -5.80 14.99 -0.07
N ASN A 155 -4.95 13.96 -0.13
CA ASN A 155 -3.60 13.98 0.43
C ASN A 155 -2.74 15.08 -0.22
N ASP A 156 -1.91 15.73 0.60
CA ASP A 156 -0.98 16.76 0.14
C ASP A 156 0.32 16.15 -0.40
N TYR A 157 0.24 15.59 -1.60
CA TYR A 157 1.38 14.98 -2.30
C TYR A 157 2.49 15.99 -2.61
N CYS A 158 2.12 17.24 -2.93
CA CYS A 158 3.07 18.27 -3.31
C CYS A 158 3.99 18.62 -2.14
N SER A 159 3.42 18.87 -0.94
CA SER A 159 4.22 19.14 0.25
C SER A 159 5.10 17.96 0.62
N ALA A 160 4.60 16.72 0.53
CA ALA A 160 5.41 15.52 0.77
C ALA A 160 6.60 15.42 -0.20
N TRP A 161 6.35 15.65 -1.50
CA TRP A 161 7.39 15.65 -2.53
C TRP A 161 8.45 16.73 -2.28
N MET A 162 8.02 17.98 -2.02
CA MET A 162 8.95 19.09 -1.75
C MET A 162 9.84 18.82 -0.55
N ARG A 163 9.31 18.21 0.51
CA ARG A 163 10.08 17.84 1.71
C ARG A 163 11.11 16.75 1.44
N LEU A 164 10.78 15.75 0.62
CA LEU A 164 11.74 14.74 0.18
C LEU A 164 12.87 15.35 -0.66
N CYS A 165 12.54 16.26 -1.58
CA CYS A 165 13.52 17.00 -2.37
C CYS A 165 14.44 17.85 -1.47
N GLN A 166 13.88 18.55 -0.47
CA GLN A 166 14.66 19.31 0.50
C GLN A 166 15.64 18.41 1.27
N PHE A 167 15.18 17.24 1.73
CA PHE A 167 16.03 16.28 2.43
C PHE A 167 17.21 15.78 1.58
N ILE A 168 16.98 15.50 0.29
CA ILE A 168 18.06 15.13 -0.64
C ILE A 168 19.10 16.24 -0.72
N GLN A 169 18.68 17.50 -0.80
CA GLN A 169 19.59 18.66 -0.85
C GLN A 169 20.39 18.83 0.44
N GLU A 170 19.73 18.75 1.60
CA GLU A 170 20.37 18.92 2.92
C GLU A 170 21.39 17.81 3.21
N GLU A 171 21.05 16.56 2.90
CA GLU A 171 21.92 15.41 3.09
C GLU A 171 22.92 15.19 1.95
N LYS A 172 22.87 16.04 0.92
CA LYS A 172 23.72 15.96 -0.29
C LYS A 172 23.67 14.57 -0.93
N LEU A 173 22.49 13.95 -0.94
CA LEU A 173 22.28 12.64 -1.53
C LEU A 173 22.32 12.75 -3.05
N PRO A 174 22.85 11.72 -3.75
CA PRO A 174 22.79 11.69 -5.20
C PRO A 174 21.33 11.67 -5.66
N MET A 175 20.96 12.64 -6.48
CA MET A 175 19.63 12.71 -7.07
C MET A 175 19.43 11.49 -7.97
N GLY A 176 18.45 10.66 -7.64
CA GLY A 176 18.04 9.54 -8.47
C GLY A 176 17.08 9.97 -9.58
N GLU A 177 16.16 9.07 -9.94
CA GLU A 177 15.08 9.43 -10.85
C GLU A 177 14.17 10.49 -10.21
N VAL A 178 13.95 11.60 -10.92
CA VAL A 178 13.18 12.76 -10.43
C VAL A 178 11.66 12.58 -10.62
N MET A 179 11.21 11.36 -10.92
CA MET A 179 9.81 11.07 -11.14
C MET A 179 9.15 10.64 -9.82
N PRO A 180 8.01 11.23 -9.44
CA PRO A 180 7.28 10.80 -8.26
C PRO A 180 6.88 9.33 -8.34
N TYR A 181 7.17 8.61 -7.26
CA TYR A 181 6.79 7.22 -7.08
C TYR A 181 5.87 7.11 -5.87
N CYS A 182 4.65 6.62 -6.03
CA CYS A 182 3.70 6.46 -4.93
C CYS A 182 3.40 4.98 -4.70
N ILE A 183 3.45 4.54 -3.44
CA ILE A 183 3.07 3.17 -3.05
C ILE A 183 1.76 3.24 -2.30
N TYR A 184 0.76 2.53 -2.81
CA TYR A 184 -0.59 2.49 -2.25
C TYR A 184 -0.78 1.18 -1.49
N HIS A 185 -0.90 1.26 -0.17
CA HIS A 185 -0.98 0.06 0.68
C HIS A 185 -2.39 -0.50 0.78
N ASP A 186 -3.38 0.38 0.69
CA ASP A 186 -4.76 0.10 1.07
C ASP A 186 -5.69 0.26 -0.13
N ASP A 187 -6.83 -0.43 -0.11
CA ASP A 187 -7.80 -0.36 -1.20
C ASP A 187 -8.83 0.69 -0.80
N PRO A 188 -8.96 1.82 -1.51
CA PRO A 188 -9.94 2.86 -1.18
C PRO A 188 -11.38 2.38 -1.28
N LYS A 189 -11.60 1.17 -1.81
CA LYS A 189 -12.90 0.53 -1.81
C LYS A 189 -13.18 -0.22 -0.50
N VAL A 190 -12.17 -0.73 0.20
CA VAL A 190 -12.35 -1.58 1.39
C VAL A 190 -11.97 -0.84 2.67
N THR A 191 -10.97 0.03 2.57
CA THR A 191 -10.39 0.77 3.69
C THR A 191 -11.05 2.14 3.81
N PRO A 192 -11.52 2.54 5.01
CA PRO A 192 -12.07 3.89 5.23
C PRO A 192 -11.09 4.97 4.80
N ALA A 193 -11.59 6.06 4.22
CA ALA A 193 -10.77 7.09 3.59
C ALA A 193 -9.72 7.67 4.56
N GLU A 194 -10.09 7.88 5.82
CA GLU A 194 -9.22 8.38 6.88
C GLU A 194 -8.11 7.40 7.31
N LYS A 195 -8.18 6.13 6.90
CA LYS A 195 -7.21 5.07 7.22
C LYS A 195 -6.32 4.68 6.05
N LEU A 196 -6.55 5.24 4.86
CA LEU A 196 -5.77 4.97 3.68
C LEU A 196 -4.34 5.47 3.83
N ARG A 197 -3.36 4.62 3.48
CA ARG A 197 -1.92 4.94 3.57
C ARG A 197 -1.30 5.01 2.18
N THR A 198 -0.52 6.07 1.95
CA THR A 198 0.31 6.22 0.75
C THR A 198 1.72 6.57 1.16
N ASP A 199 2.72 5.92 0.56
CA ASP A 199 4.10 6.37 0.65
C ASP A 199 4.45 7.16 -0.61
N VAL A 200 4.69 8.46 -0.47
CA VAL A 200 5.30 9.28 -1.52
C VAL A 200 6.79 9.05 -1.46
N CYS A 201 7.40 8.64 -2.57
CA CYS A 201 8.76 8.12 -2.60
C CYS A 201 9.64 8.83 -3.64
N ILE A 202 10.94 8.92 -3.33
CA ILE A 202 12.00 9.18 -4.31
C ILE A 202 12.93 7.96 -4.34
N VAL A 203 13.20 7.45 -5.54
CA VAL A 203 14.17 6.37 -5.76
C VAL A 203 15.58 6.92 -5.67
N LEU A 204 16.42 6.28 -4.85
CA LEU A 204 17.81 6.65 -4.65
C LEU A 204 18.75 5.60 -5.26
N PRO A 205 19.92 6.01 -5.78
CA PRO A 205 20.92 5.08 -6.29
C PRO A 205 21.70 4.36 -5.18
N SER A 206 21.61 4.84 -3.93
CA SER A 206 22.33 4.28 -2.78
C SER A 206 21.46 4.26 -1.52
N SER A 207 21.84 3.44 -0.55
CA SER A 207 21.18 3.38 0.75
C SER A 207 21.45 4.65 1.55
N THR A 208 20.46 5.09 2.34
CA THR A 208 20.61 6.25 3.23
C THR A 208 20.02 5.95 4.61
N THR A 209 20.28 6.84 5.56
CA THR A 209 19.71 6.75 6.91
C THR A 209 18.46 7.63 6.99
N ALA A 210 17.33 7.03 7.35
CA ALA A 210 16.09 7.74 7.65
C ALA A 210 16.28 8.77 8.79
N LYS A 211 15.86 10.01 8.57
CA LYS A 211 15.87 11.10 9.57
C LYS A 211 14.51 11.79 9.62
N GLY A 212 14.15 12.27 10.81
CA GLY A 212 12.87 12.93 11.00
C GLY A 212 11.70 11.98 10.73
N ASP A 213 10.69 12.48 10.03
CA ASP A 213 9.53 11.71 9.53
C ASP A 213 9.76 11.07 8.15
N ILE A 214 10.97 11.22 7.57
CA ILE A 214 11.36 10.59 6.31
C ILE A 214 11.84 9.17 6.59
N GLY A 215 11.10 8.21 6.05
CA GLY A 215 11.44 6.79 6.08
C GLY A 215 12.44 6.41 4.99
N PHE A 216 13.08 5.26 5.17
CA PHE A 216 13.90 4.59 4.18
C PHE A 216 13.48 3.12 4.14
N LYS A 217 13.33 2.56 2.94
CA LYS A 217 13.16 1.12 2.73
C LYS A 217 13.73 0.69 1.39
N GLN A 218 13.98 -0.60 1.25
CA GLN A 218 14.30 -1.21 -0.02
C GLN A 218 13.05 -1.89 -0.57
N LEU A 219 12.67 -1.56 -1.81
CA LEU A 219 11.66 -2.31 -2.56
C LEU A 219 12.32 -3.57 -3.09
N ALA A 220 11.66 -4.72 -2.90
CA ALA A 220 12.18 -6.01 -3.31
C ALA A 220 12.38 -6.10 -4.83
N ALA A 221 13.37 -6.88 -5.25
CA ALA A 221 13.51 -7.24 -6.64
C ALA A 221 12.41 -8.24 -7.07
N GLY A 222 12.20 -8.35 -8.37
CA GLY A 222 11.47 -9.46 -8.97
C GLY A 222 10.57 -9.03 -10.12
N ARG A 223 9.65 -9.92 -10.50
CA ARG A 223 8.73 -9.67 -11.63
C ARG A 223 7.63 -8.69 -11.24
N TYR A 224 7.43 -7.70 -12.12
CA TYR A 224 6.30 -6.79 -12.08
C TYR A 224 5.60 -6.81 -13.44
N ALA A 225 4.27 -6.86 -13.42
CA ALA A 225 3.45 -6.46 -14.55
C ALA A 225 3.33 -4.93 -14.52
N ILE A 226 3.87 -4.28 -15.54
CA ILE A 226 3.93 -2.83 -15.67
C ILE A 226 2.93 -2.40 -16.72
N PHE A 227 2.03 -1.49 -16.36
CA PHE A 227 0.99 -0.95 -17.24
C PHE A 227 1.21 0.55 -17.43
N LEU A 228 1.19 1.03 -18.67
CA LEU A 228 1.21 2.46 -18.98
C LEU A 228 -0.22 2.94 -19.23
N TYR A 229 -0.70 3.82 -18.34
CA TYR A 229 -1.96 4.52 -18.47
C TYR A 229 -1.73 5.96 -18.93
N LYS A 230 -2.50 6.38 -19.93
CA LYS A 230 -2.59 7.77 -20.40
C LYS A 230 -3.97 8.31 -20.08
N GLY A 231 -4.05 9.35 -19.25
CA GLY A 231 -5.30 10.03 -18.90
C GLY A 231 -5.38 10.49 -17.45
N PRO A 232 -6.55 11.02 -17.03
CA PRO A 232 -6.69 11.70 -15.75
C PRO A 232 -6.60 10.74 -14.56
N TYR A 233 -6.03 11.22 -13.45
CA TYR A 233 -5.87 10.45 -12.21
C TYR A 233 -7.19 10.02 -11.58
N GLU A 234 -8.29 10.74 -11.84
CA GLU A 234 -9.62 10.41 -11.35
C GLU A 234 -10.12 9.03 -11.83
N HIS A 235 -9.55 8.53 -12.93
CA HIS A 235 -9.90 7.24 -13.51
C HIS A 235 -8.97 6.11 -13.08
N LEU A 236 -7.87 6.37 -12.37
CA LEU A 236 -6.91 5.35 -11.94
C LEU A 236 -7.58 4.19 -11.21
N GLN A 237 -8.62 4.46 -10.41
CA GLN A 237 -9.39 3.40 -9.77
C GLN A 237 -10.00 2.40 -10.77
N ALA A 238 -10.59 2.88 -11.86
CA ALA A 238 -11.16 2.03 -12.91
C ALA A 238 -10.06 1.34 -13.74
N VAL A 239 -8.88 1.97 -13.84
CA VAL A 239 -7.69 1.36 -14.44
C VAL A 239 -7.25 0.15 -13.61
N TYR A 240 -7.13 0.27 -12.28
CA TYR A 240 -6.84 -0.87 -11.40
C TYR A 240 -7.89 -1.97 -11.50
N ASP A 241 -9.17 -1.61 -11.51
CA ASP A 241 -10.26 -2.59 -11.68
C ASP A 241 -10.10 -3.39 -12.99
N THR A 242 -9.69 -2.71 -14.06
CA THR A 242 -9.46 -3.33 -15.36
C THR A 242 -8.19 -4.17 -15.37
N ILE A 243 -7.11 -3.71 -14.73
CA ILE A 243 -5.87 -4.48 -14.58
C ILE A 243 -6.16 -5.80 -13.86
N TYR A 244 -6.78 -5.75 -12.68
CA TYR A 244 -7.07 -6.94 -11.90
C TYR A 244 -8.20 -7.80 -12.47
N GLY A 245 -9.15 -7.22 -13.20
CA GLY A 245 -10.33 -7.92 -13.74
C GLY A 245 -10.17 -8.49 -15.15
N LYS A 246 -9.32 -7.89 -16.00
CA LYS A 246 -9.07 -8.29 -17.39
C LYS A 246 -7.64 -8.79 -17.57
N TYR A 247 -6.66 -7.92 -17.32
CA TYR A 247 -5.28 -8.18 -17.73
C TYR A 247 -4.56 -9.23 -16.89
N ILE A 248 -4.64 -9.18 -15.55
CA ILE A 248 -3.95 -10.16 -14.69
C ILE A 248 -4.42 -11.59 -14.98
N PRO A 249 -5.73 -11.89 -15.11
CA PRO A 249 -6.20 -13.19 -15.57
C PRO A 249 -5.68 -13.60 -16.95
N GLU A 250 -5.67 -12.69 -17.92
CA GLU A 250 -5.17 -12.95 -19.29
C GLU A 250 -3.66 -13.20 -19.35
N MET A 251 -2.89 -12.65 -18.41
CA MET A 251 -1.44 -12.82 -18.32
C MET A 251 -1.00 -14.15 -17.69
N GLU A 252 -1.94 -14.95 -17.17
CA GLU A 252 -1.67 -16.23 -16.50
C GLU A 252 -0.61 -16.14 -15.39
N CYS A 253 -0.56 -15.01 -14.67
CA CYS A 253 0.39 -14.78 -13.58
C CYS A 253 -0.32 -14.71 -12.22
N SER A 254 0.39 -15.06 -11.14
CA SER A 254 -0.10 -14.90 -9.77
C SER A 254 0.40 -13.61 -9.14
N LEU A 255 -0.40 -13.03 -8.24
CA LEU A 255 0.00 -11.84 -7.50
C LEU A 255 0.96 -12.20 -6.35
N ARG A 256 2.00 -11.37 -6.15
CA ARG A 256 2.83 -11.40 -4.94
C ARG A 256 2.17 -10.59 -3.82
N ASP A 257 2.54 -10.92 -2.59
CA ASP A 257 2.05 -10.24 -1.38
C ASP A 257 2.80 -8.92 -1.12
N GLU A 258 2.83 -8.04 -2.12
CA GLU A 258 3.45 -6.71 -2.07
C GLU A 258 2.50 -5.62 -2.57
N SER A 259 2.69 -4.39 -2.09
CA SER A 259 1.88 -3.24 -2.49
C SER A 259 2.15 -2.85 -3.96
N SER A 260 1.08 -2.51 -4.68
CA SER A 260 1.19 -1.86 -5.99
C SER A 260 1.79 -0.46 -5.88
N ALA A 261 2.39 0.00 -6.96
CA ALA A 261 2.97 1.33 -7.00
C ALA A 261 2.75 2.04 -8.33
N GLU A 262 2.78 3.37 -8.28
CA GLU A 262 2.60 4.25 -9.42
C GLU A 262 3.83 5.11 -9.63
N ARG A 263 4.26 5.25 -10.87
CA ARG A 263 5.28 6.21 -11.28
C ARG A 263 4.65 7.21 -12.23
N TYR A 264 4.71 8.48 -11.86
CA TYR A 264 4.14 9.58 -12.66
C TYR A 264 5.23 10.14 -13.58
N LEU A 265 5.00 10.08 -14.89
CA LEU A 265 6.02 10.37 -15.90
C LEU A 265 6.02 11.84 -16.37
N ASN A 266 4.99 12.61 -16.03
CA ASN A 266 4.85 14.02 -16.35
C ASN A 266 4.15 14.80 -15.23
N ASN A 267 4.24 16.13 -15.29
CA ASN A 267 3.83 17.00 -14.19
C ASN A 267 2.38 17.48 -14.39
N PRO A 268 1.46 17.23 -13.44
CA PRO A 268 0.08 17.71 -13.56
C PRO A 268 -0.08 19.23 -13.52
N ALA A 269 0.97 19.98 -13.14
CA ALA A 269 0.94 21.45 -13.16
C ALA A 269 1.09 22.03 -14.58
N ASP A 270 1.71 21.30 -15.52
CA ASP A 270 1.99 21.76 -16.89
C ASP A 270 1.43 20.84 -17.99
N THR A 271 0.87 19.70 -17.61
CA THR A 271 0.31 18.70 -18.53
C THR A 271 -1.20 18.60 -18.38
N ALA A 272 -1.92 18.63 -19.50
CA ALA A 272 -3.38 18.46 -19.52
C ALA A 272 -3.77 17.08 -18.95
N PRO A 273 -4.90 16.96 -18.21
CA PRO A 273 -5.30 15.69 -17.58
C PRO A 273 -5.33 14.48 -18.52
N GLU A 274 -5.73 14.67 -19.78
CA GLU A 274 -5.84 13.63 -20.81
C GLU A 274 -4.47 13.16 -21.32
N GLU A 275 -3.42 13.95 -21.11
CA GLU A 275 -2.06 13.69 -21.53
C GLU A 275 -1.16 13.19 -20.38
N LEU A 276 -1.70 13.07 -19.16
CA LEU A 276 -0.97 12.54 -18.02
C LEU A 276 -0.58 11.09 -18.25
N LEU A 277 0.66 10.74 -17.90
CA LEU A 277 1.24 9.42 -18.09
C LEU A 277 1.59 8.81 -16.73
N THR A 278 1.01 7.65 -16.43
CA THR A 278 1.24 6.92 -15.19
C THR A 278 1.62 5.48 -15.49
N GLU A 279 2.77 5.03 -15.00
CA GLU A 279 3.11 3.60 -14.98
C GLU A 279 2.62 2.98 -13.68
N ILE A 280 1.91 1.87 -13.78
CA ILE A 280 1.39 1.10 -12.65
C ILE A 280 2.16 -0.20 -12.57
N TYR A 281 2.79 -0.44 -11.41
CA TYR A 281 3.61 -1.61 -11.11
C TYR A 281 2.80 -2.55 -10.22
N ILE A 282 2.45 -3.72 -10.76
CA ILE A 282 1.78 -4.80 -10.02
C ILE A 282 2.79 -5.93 -9.80
N PRO A 283 3.10 -6.29 -8.54
CA PRO A 283 4.05 -7.37 -8.26
C PRO A 283 3.42 -8.73 -8.57
N VAL A 284 4.10 -9.54 -9.39
CA VAL A 284 3.61 -10.82 -9.91
C VAL A 284 4.67 -11.92 -9.82
N GLU A 285 4.26 -13.19 -9.89
CA GLU A 285 5.15 -14.37 -9.99
C GLU A 285 5.17 -14.98 -11.40
#